data_AF-A0A3P8MED8-F1
#
_entry.id   AF-A0A3P8MED8-F1
#
_cell.length_a   1.000
_cell.length_b   1.000
_cell.length_c   1.000
_cell.angle_alpha   90.00
_cell.angle_beta   90.00
_cell.angle_gamma   90.00
#
_symmetry.space_group_name_H-M   'P 1'
#
loop_
_entity.id
_entity.type
_entity.pdbx_description
1 polymer ?
#
loop_
_entity_poly.entity_id
_entity_poly.type
_entity_poly.pdbx_seq_one_letter_code
_entity_poly.pdbx_strand_id
1 'polypeptide(L)'
;MLWPHRIRVTYSIPFDPPQYNEDGNEIYDEVDKVVPGQVVPVTGGTRTELGHVYDETRYQMMLAPTLNLPLSSTPVQYEWKGITLDAAGPAERHMLGGRLHHYEVMSAKLT
;
A
#
# COMPACT_ATOMS: atom_id res chain seq x y z
N MET A 1 17.65 -9.66 0.09
CA MET A 1 16.92 -8.76 -0.84
C MET A 1 17.45 -7.36 -0.63
N LEU A 2 17.85 -6.65 -1.69
CA LEU A 2 18.22 -5.23 -1.59
C LEU A 2 16.97 -4.40 -1.89
N TRP A 3 16.72 -3.38 -1.07
CA TRP A 3 15.55 -2.51 -1.16
C TRP A 3 15.96 -1.14 -1.73
N PRO A 4 15.92 -0.95 -3.06
CA PRO A 4 16.45 0.26 -3.71
C PRO A 4 15.56 1.48 -3.47
N HIS A 5 14.29 1.30 -3.10
CA HIS A 5 13.30 2.37 -3.02
C HIS A 5 12.90 2.67 -1.59
N ARG A 6 12.25 3.82 -1.44
CA ARG A 6 11.61 4.30 -0.21
C ARG A 6 10.17 4.62 -0.56
N ILE A 7 9.25 3.96 0.13
CA ILE A 7 7.82 4.05 -0.12
C ILE A 7 7.20 4.55 1.18
N ARG A 8 6.50 5.67 1.12
CA ARG A 8 5.73 6.17 2.25
C ARG A 8 4.45 5.36 2.32
N VAL A 9 4.11 4.92 3.52
CA VAL A 9 2.96 4.07 3.81
C VAL A 9 2.15 4.79 4.88
N THR A 10 0.90 5.06 4.57
CA THR A 10 -0.03 5.76 5.48
C THR A 10 -1.29 4.92 5.67
N TYR A 11 -1.71 4.71 6.91
CA TYR A 11 -2.99 4.07 7.24
C TYR A 11 -3.42 4.40 8.66
N SER A 12 -4.71 4.25 8.94
CA SER A 12 -5.28 4.51 10.27
C SER A 12 -5.67 3.20 10.96
N ILE A 13 -5.34 3.03 12.23
CA ILE A 13 -5.74 1.88 13.04
C ILE A 13 -6.49 2.34 14.30
N PRO A 14 -7.48 1.59 14.79
CA PRO A 14 -8.09 1.92 16.07
C PRO A 14 -7.08 1.74 17.22
N PHE A 15 -7.23 2.52 18.28
CA PHE A 15 -6.46 2.31 19.51
C PHE A 15 -6.86 0.98 20.19
N ASP A 16 -5.92 0.39 20.95
CA ASP A 16 -6.18 -0.77 21.80
C ASP A 16 -5.87 -0.42 23.28
N PRO A 17 -6.88 -0.25 24.15
CA PRO A 17 -8.32 -0.34 23.89
C PRO A 17 -8.87 0.84 23.04
N PRO A 18 -10.04 0.68 22.37
CA PRO A 18 -10.65 1.74 21.56
C PRO A 18 -10.91 3.02 22.35
N GLN A 19 -10.67 4.16 21.71
CA GLN A 19 -10.88 5.49 22.29
C GLN A 19 -11.98 6.21 21.51
N TYR A 20 -12.73 7.07 22.19
CA TYR A 20 -13.85 7.82 21.60
C TYR A 20 -13.73 9.30 21.95
N ASN A 21 -14.14 10.16 21.03
CA ASN A 21 -14.21 11.60 21.25
C ASN A 21 -15.48 11.97 22.07
N GLU A 22 -15.66 13.26 22.37
CA GLU A 22 -16.80 13.76 23.15
C GLU A 22 -18.16 13.51 22.48
N ASP A 23 -18.19 13.35 21.16
CA ASP A 23 -19.38 13.03 20.37
C ASP A 23 -19.68 11.51 20.30
N GLY A 24 -18.82 10.68 20.90
CA GLY A 24 -18.94 9.22 20.86
C GLY A 24 -18.44 8.57 19.57
N ASN A 25 -17.71 9.30 18.72
CA ASN A 25 -17.05 8.73 17.53
C ASN A 25 -15.71 8.10 17.90
N GLU A 26 -15.39 6.95 17.31
CA GLU A 26 -14.11 6.26 17.54
C GLU A 26 -12.94 7.08 16.97
N ILE A 27 -11.85 7.15 17.75
CA ILE A 27 -10.61 7.83 17.38
C ILE A 27 -9.62 6.78 16.87
N TYR A 28 -8.92 7.12 15.79
CA TYR A 28 -7.93 6.26 15.14
C TYR A 28 -6.53 6.87 15.27
N ASP A 29 -5.52 6.01 15.42
CA ASP A 29 -4.10 6.36 15.32
C ASP A 29 -3.66 6.35 13.85
N GLU A 30 -2.98 7.41 13.42
CA GLU A 30 -2.46 7.51 12.06
C GLU A 30 -1.01 7.04 12.02
N VAL A 31 -0.78 5.98 11.26
CA VAL A 31 0.56 5.48 10.98
C VAL A 31 1.03 6.10 9.68
N ASP A 32 2.11 6.89 9.74
CA ASP A 32 2.82 7.43 8.59
C ASP A 32 4.31 7.08 8.68
N LYS A 33 4.77 6.19 7.79
CA LYS A 33 6.14 5.66 7.81
C LYS A 33 6.71 5.51 6.41
N VAL A 34 8.01 5.79 6.29
CA VAL A 34 8.77 5.46 5.08
C VAL A 34 9.42 4.10 5.25
N VAL A 35 9.02 3.16 4.40
CA VAL A 35 9.46 1.76 4.42
C VAL A 35 10.41 1.50 3.25
N PRO A 36 11.53 0.79 3.46
CA PRO A 36 12.35 0.28 2.36
C PRO A 36 11.55 -0.69 1.49
N GLY A 37 11.68 -0.59 0.18
CA GLY A 37 11.00 -1.52 -0.70
C GLY A 37 11.56 -1.52 -2.11
N GLN A 38 10.83 -2.17 -3.00
CA GLN A 38 11.05 -2.19 -4.43
C GLN A 38 9.73 -1.90 -5.13
N VAL A 39 9.79 -1.14 -6.21
CA VAL A 39 8.65 -0.76 -7.04
C VAL A 39 9.01 -1.15 -8.46
N VAL A 40 8.20 -1.98 -9.08
CA VAL A 40 8.43 -2.51 -10.43
C VAL A 40 7.21 -2.15 -11.27
N PRO A 41 7.38 -1.49 -12.43
CA PRO A 41 6.28 -1.28 -13.35
C PRO A 41 5.83 -2.63 -13.92
N VAL A 42 4.54 -2.89 -13.84
CA VAL A 42 3.84 -3.98 -14.51
C VAL A 42 3.09 -3.34 -15.68
N THR A 43 3.81 -3.13 -16.77
CA THR A 43 3.22 -2.68 -18.04
C THR A 43 2.35 -3.79 -18.63
N GLY A 44 1.12 -3.47 -19.05
CA GLY A 44 0.28 -4.47 -19.73
C GLY A 44 -1.21 -4.15 -19.83
N GLY A 45 -1.66 -2.94 -19.53
CA GLY A 45 -3.07 -2.56 -19.68
C GLY A 45 -3.25 -1.46 -20.72
N THR A 46 -4.26 -1.60 -21.56
CA THR A 46 -4.83 -0.47 -22.30
C THR A 46 -6.27 -0.27 -21.85
N ARG A 47 -6.70 0.98 -21.68
CA ARG A 47 -8.09 1.35 -21.38
C ARG A 47 -8.63 2.20 -22.50
N THR A 48 -9.80 1.86 -22.99
CA THR A 48 -10.53 2.69 -23.94
C THR A 48 -11.59 3.50 -23.20
N GLU A 49 -11.53 4.83 -23.30
CA GLU A 49 -12.53 5.73 -22.73
C GLU A 49 -12.88 6.82 -23.74
N LEU A 50 -14.18 6.99 -24.01
CA LEU A 50 -14.70 7.94 -25.00
C LEU A 50 -14.05 7.83 -26.40
N GLY A 51 -13.59 6.62 -26.78
CA GLY A 51 -12.93 6.36 -28.05
C GLY A 51 -11.41 6.62 -28.06
N HIS A 52 -10.83 7.04 -26.93
CA HIS A 52 -9.39 7.22 -26.76
C HIS A 52 -8.78 6.00 -26.05
N VAL A 53 -7.62 5.54 -26.51
CA VAL A 53 -6.84 4.47 -25.88
C VAL A 53 -5.78 5.09 -24.98
N TYR A 54 -5.79 4.71 -23.70
CA TYR A 54 -4.83 5.10 -22.69
C TYR A 54 -3.98 3.90 -22.31
N ASP A 55 -2.68 4.10 -22.16
CA ASP A 55 -1.78 3.11 -21.59
C ASP A 55 -1.91 3.15 -20.07
N GLU A 56 -2.35 2.05 -19.46
CA GLU A 56 -2.41 1.93 -18.01
C GLU A 56 -1.12 1.30 -17.50
N THR A 57 -0.45 2.00 -16.60
CA THR A 57 0.68 1.44 -15.86
C THR A 57 0.19 1.02 -14.48
N ARG A 58 0.51 -0.23 -14.09
CA ARG A 58 0.41 -0.68 -12.71
C ARG A 58 1.80 -0.82 -12.13
N TYR A 59 1.89 -0.79 -10.81
CA TYR A 59 3.13 -1.03 -10.10
C TYR A 59 2.95 -2.19 -9.12
N GLN A 60 3.90 -3.13 -9.17
CA GLN A 60 4.09 -4.11 -8.13
C GLN A 60 5.06 -3.52 -7.10
N MET A 61 4.64 -3.52 -5.84
CA MET A 61 5.43 -3.02 -4.71
C MET A 61 5.75 -4.18 -3.78
N MET A 62 7.03 -4.33 -3.47
CA MET A 62 7.51 -5.26 -2.45
C MET A 62 8.07 -4.43 -1.29
N LEU A 63 7.49 -4.58 -0.10
CA LEU A 63 7.83 -3.77 1.08
C LEU A 63 8.60 -4.62 2.09
N ALA A 64 9.67 -4.04 2.64
CA ALA A 64 10.40 -4.66 3.73
C ALA A 64 9.48 -4.90 4.94
N PRO A 65 9.69 -6.00 5.70
CA PRO A 65 8.84 -6.38 6.82
C PRO A 65 9.21 -5.58 8.10
N THR A 66 9.39 -4.27 7.98
CA THR A 66 9.75 -3.37 9.08
C THR A 66 8.54 -2.71 9.75
N LEU A 67 7.35 -2.98 9.23
CA LEU A 67 6.07 -2.45 9.71
C LEU A 67 5.02 -3.55 9.62
N ASN A 68 4.12 -3.62 10.60
CA ASN A 68 2.98 -4.54 10.55
C ASN A 68 1.85 -3.88 9.75
N LEU A 69 1.75 -4.22 8.47
CA LEU A 69 0.64 -3.73 7.65
C LEU A 69 -0.68 -4.42 8.02
N PRO A 70 -1.79 -3.67 8.03
CA PRO A 70 -3.10 -4.27 8.15
C PRO A 70 -3.38 -5.17 6.94
N LEU A 71 -3.93 -6.35 7.19
CA LEU A 71 -4.13 -7.41 6.18
C LEU A 71 -5.54 -7.43 5.59
N SER A 72 -6.47 -6.72 6.21
CA SER A 72 -7.85 -6.59 5.73
C SER A 72 -8.46 -5.30 6.23
N SER A 73 -9.50 -4.84 5.52
CA SER A 73 -10.46 -3.79 5.90
C SER A 73 -9.91 -2.38 6.20
N THR A 74 -8.60 -2.19 6.27
CA THR A 74 -7.98 -0.87 6.46
C THR A 74 -7.39 -0.41 5.14
N PRO A 75 -7.88 0.70 4.56
CA PRO A 75 -7.24 1.32 3.42
C PRO A 75 -5.80 1.71 3.78
N VAL A 76 -4.85 1.31 2.93
CA VAL A 76 -3.45 1.72 3.06
C VAL A 76 -3.09 2.52 1.82
N GLN A 77 -2.58 3.72 2.04
CA GLN A 77 -2.06 4.57 0.99
C GLN A 77 -0.55 4.36 0.84
N TYR A 78 -0.11 4.27 -0.41
CA TYR A 78 1.30 4.14 -0.75
C TYR A 78 1.72 5.34 -1.58
N GLU A 79 2.88 5.92 -1.29
CA GLU A 79 3.46 7.00 -2.09
C GLU A 79 4.91 6.68 -2.43
N TRP A 80 5.25 6.87 -3.70
CA TRP A 80 6.61 6.69 -4.20
C TRP A 80 6.98 7.82 -5.15
N LYS A 81 8.08 8.52 -4.88
CA LYS A 81 8.57 9.66 -5.68
C LYS A 81 7.51 10.77 -5.87
N GLY A 82 6.69 11.02 -4.85
CA GLY A 82 5.60 12.01 -4.91
C GLY A 82 4.37 11.57 -5.71
N ILE A 83 4.32 10.31 -6.16
CA ILE A 83 3.16 9.72 -6.81
C ILE A 83 2.43 8.85 -5.80
N THR A 84 1.15 9.15 -5.58
CA THR A 84 0.25 8.27 -4.83
C THR A 84 -0.10 7.06 -5.68
N LEU A 85 0.12 5.88 -5.12
CA LEU A 85 -0.19 4.58 -5.69
C LEU A 85 -1.36 3.99 -4.90
N ASP A 86 -2.57 4.15 -5.41
CA ASP A 86 -3.73 3.47 -4.84
C ASP A 86 -3.53 1.96 -4.90
N ALA A 87 -3.93 1.21 -3.88
CA ALA A 87 -3.77 -0.23 -3.86
C ALA A 87 -4.97 -0.91 -4.54
N ALA A 88 -4.71 -1.95 -5.34
CA ALA A 88 -5.73 -2.80 -5.95
C ALA A 88 -6.33 -3.84 -4.98
N GLY A 89 -5.90 -3.83 -3.72
CA GLY A 89 -6.28 -4.76 -2.67
C GLY A 89 -5.41 -4.58 -1.42
N PRO A 90 -5.68 -5.34 -0.34
CA PRO A 90 -4.82 -5.34 0.84
C PRO A 90 -3.43 -5.90 0.53
N ALA A 91 -2.46 -5.57 1.37
CA ALA A 91 -1.12 -6.11 1.26
C ALA A 91 -1.08 -7.62 1.55
N GLU A 92 -0.43 -8.38 0.68
CA GLU A 92 -0.22 -9.81 0.85
C GLU A 92 1.06 -10.09 1.63
N ARG A 93 1.04 -11.08 2.52
CA ARG A 93 2.21 -11.48 3.33
C ARG A 93 2.97 -12.60 2.66
N HIS A 94 4.22 -12.34 2.31
CA HIS A 94 5.10 -13.36 1.75
C HIS A 94 6.05 -13.89 2.82
N MET A 95 5.92 -15.18 3.10
CA MET A 95 6.65 -15.88 4.14
C MET A 95 7.82 -16.68 3.53
N LEU A 96 8.98 -16.66 4.16
CA LEU A 96 10.13 -17.50 3.80
C LEU A 96 10.66 -18.18 5.06
N GLY A 97 10.67 -19.52 5.08
CA GLY A 97 11.09 -20.28 6.25
C GLY A 97 10.29 -19.96 7.52
N GLY A 98 8.98 -19.70 7.38
CA GLY A 98 8.09 -19.35 8.50
C GLY A 98 8.23 -17.92 9.03
N ARG A 99 9.11 -17.10 8.46
CA ARG A 99 9.29 -15.70 8.83
C ARG A 99 8.74 -14.79 7.74
N LEU A 100 8.15 -13.67 8.14
CA LEU A 100 7.70 -12.66 7.18
C LEU A 100 8.91 -12.12 6.42
N HIS A 101 8.91 -12.28 5.11
CA HIS A 101 10.01 -11.93 4.23
C HIS A 101 9.79 -10.57 3.55
N HIS A 102 8.57 -10.31 3.07
CA HIS A 102 8.12 -9.00 2.60
C HIS A 102 6.60 -8.96 2.54
N TYR A 103 6.06 -7.77 2.35
CA TYR A 103 4.70 -7.59 1.86
C TYR A 103 4.72 -7.35 0.36
N GLU A 104 3.68 -7.82 -0.33
CA GLU A 104 3.44 -7.52 -1.72
C GLU A 104 2.14 -6.73 -1.89
N VAL A 105 2.17 -5.70 -2.74
CA VAL A 105 1.02 -4.86 -3.05
C VAL A 105 1.02 -4.56 -4.54
N MET A 106 -0.14 -4.70 -5.17
CA MET A 106 -0.36 -4.22 -6.53
C MET A 106 -1.05 -2.86 -6.49
N SER A 107 -0.55 -1.89 -7.26
CA SER A 107 -1.28 -0.64 -7.46
C SER A 107 -2.53 -0.89 -8.30
N ALA A 108 -3.56 -0.08 -8.05
CA ALA A 108 -4.63 0.15 -8.99
C ALA A 108 -4.06 0.77 -10.29
N LYS A 109 -4.92 0.83 -11.30
CA LYS A 109 -4.58 1.41 -12.61
C LYS A 109 -4.31 2.90 -12.44
N LEU A 110 -3.14 3.35 -12.90
CA LEU A 110 -2.81 4.77 -13.01
C LEU A 110 -2.93 5.15 -14.49
N THR A 111 -3.76 6.14 -14.77
CA THR A 111 -3.91 6.80 -16.08
C THR A 111 -2.88 7.89 -16.28
#